data_AF-A0A1R1JQX9-F1
#
_entry.id   AF-A0A1R1JQX9-F1
#
_cell.length_a   1.000
_cell.length_b   1.000
_cell.length_c   1.000
_cell.angle_alpha   90.00
_cell.angle_beta   90.00
_cell.angle_gamma   90.00
#
_symmetry.space_group_name_H-M   'P 1'
#
loop_
_entity.id
_entity.type
_entity.pdbx_description
1 polymer ?
#
loop_
_entity_poly.entity_id
_entity_poly.type
_entity_poly.pdbx_seq_one_letter_code
_entity_poly.pdbx_strand_id
1 'polypeptide(L)'
;MTREESDQVEALIMEWYHWSRGYRPHLGVGRVSAFARGMTSDEAYDDEDVDARLAATRGEQTELCIDELPWQQRSAIGVHAGNKAAGARVFSNPRLTPEQQHAAYQEAKAALLPALRRRALVTAPQVRHADRAKPCGARGASA
;
A
#
# COMPACT_ATOMS: atom_id res chain seq x y z
N MET A 1 -9.61 -2.95 -15.00
CA MET A 1 -8.53 -2.24 -14.29
C MET A 1 -7.60 -1.67 -15.35
N THR A 2 -7.26 -0.39 -15.27
CA THR A 2 -6.27 0.22 -16.17
C THR A 2 -4.86 -0.22 -15.79
N ARG A 3 -3.88 -0.01 -16.67
CA ARG A 3 -2.48 -0.35 -16.39
C ARG A 3 -1.97 0.45 -15.19
N GLU A 4 -2.28 1.74 -15.14
CA GLU A 4 -1.86 2.65 -14.07
C GLU A 4 -2.47 2.27 -12.72
N GLU A 5 -3.73 1.83 -12.71
CA GLU A 5 -4.37 1.30 -11.51
C GLU A 5 -3.70 0.01 -11.04
N SER A 6 -3.38 -0.89 -11.97
CA SER A 6 -2.67 -2.13 -11.66
C SER A 6 -1.31 -1.84 -11.04
N ASP A 7 -0.57 -0.89 -11.60
CA ASP A 7 0.78 -0.52 -11.14
C ASP A 7 0.72 0.13 -9.75
N GLN A 8 -0.28 0.98 -9.48
CA GLN A 8 -0.50 1.56 -8.15
C GLN A 8 -0.86 0.51 -7.09
N VAL A 9 -1.77 -0.42 -7.42
CA VAL A 9 -2.15 -1.52 -6.51
C VAL A 9 -0.94 -2.41 -6.23
N GLU A 10 -0.15 -2.73 -7.26
CA GLU A 10 1.06 -3.54 -7.13
C GLU A 10 2.11 -2.85 -6.24
N ALA A 11 2.34 -1.55 -6.41
CA ALA A 11 3.24 -0.78 -5.56
C ALA A 11 2.79 -0.79 -4.09
N LEU A 12 1.48 -0.65 -3.85
CA LEU A 12 0.90 -0.69 -2.52
C LEU A 12 1.04 -2.08 -1.87
N ILE A 13 0.83 -3.16 -2.64
CA ILE A 13 1.04 -4.54 -2.18
C ILE A 13 2.50 -4.73 -1.74
N MET A 14 3.47 -4.22 -2.50
CA MET A 14 4.88 -4.34 -2.12
C MET A 14 5.20 -3.55 -0.86
N GLU A 15 4.69 -2.33 -0.72
CA GLU A 15 4.87 -1.54 0.49
C GLU A 15 4.27 -2.22 1.72
N TRP A 16 3.04 -2.73 1.60
CA TRP A 16 2.40 -3.54 2.63
C TRP A 16 3.23 -4.77 2.98
N TYR A 17 3.79 -5.48 1.99
CA TYR A 17 4.61 -6.65 2.23
C TYR A 17 5.88 -6.32 3.04
N HIS A 18 6.54 -5.19 2.74
CA HIS A 18 7.69 -4.74 3.51
C HIS A 18 7.31 -4.31 4.93
N TRP A 19 6.22 -3.57 5.08
CA TRP A 19 5.71 -3.12 6.37
C TRP A 19 5.30 -4.31 7.27
N SER A 20 4.49 -5.24 6.75
CA SER A 20 3.95 -6.39 7.51
C SER A 20 5.05 -7.31 8.08
N ARG A 21 6.19 -7.44 7.40
CA ARG A 21 7.34 -8.20 7.91
C ARG A 21 7.99 -7.56 9.15
N GLY A 22 8.00 -6.22 9.19
CA GLY A 22 8.52 -5.45 10.31
C GLY A 22 7.50 -5.21 11.42
N TYR A 23 6.21 -5.39 11.12
CA TYR A 23 5.13 -5.14 12.07
C TYR A 23 5.25 -6.03 13.33
N ARG A 24 5.09 -5.39 14.48
CA ARG A 24 5.11 -6.01 15.81
C ARG A 24 3.95 -5.45 16.62
N PRO A 25 2.94 -6.26 16.95
CA PRO A 25 1.82 -5.79 17.75
C PRO A 25 2.31 -5.39 19.16
N HIS A 26 1.70 -4.35 19.72
CA HIS A 26 2.01 -3.92 21.08
C HIS A 26 1.33 -4.84 22.10
N LEU A 27 2.04 -5.87 22.55
CA LEU A 27 1.53 -6.88 23.49
C LEU A 27 1.56 -6.41 24.97
N GLY A 28 1.69 -5.11 25.23
CA GLY A 28 1.76 -4.54 26.59
C GLY A 28 3.11 -4.72 27.29
N VAL A 29 4.10 -5.32 26.64
CA VAL A 29 5.49 -5.36 27.11
C VAL A 29 6.32 -4.32 26.37
N GLY A 30 7.23 -3.65 27.08
CA GLY A 30 8.12 -2.64 26.50
C GLY A 30 8.97 -3.24 25.37
N ARG A 31 9.16 -2.48 24.28
CA ARG A 31 9.98 -2.88 23.11
C ARG A 31 11.48 -3.01 23.42
N VAL A 32 11.88 -2.52 24.59
CA VAL A 32 13.26 -2.42 25.03
C VAL A 32 13.51 -3.47 26.12
N SER A 33 14.71 -4.05 26.12
CA SER A 33 15.12 -4.98 27.17
C SER A 33 15.01 -4.31 28.55
N ALA A 34 14.85 -5.11 29.60
CA ALA A 34 14.81 -4.60 30.98
C ALA A 34 16.03 -3.73 31.34
N PHE A 35 17.18 -4.00 30.70
CA PHE A 35 18.44 -3.31 30.92
C PHE A 35 18.59 -1.97 30.19
N ALA A 36 17.81 -1.73 29.13
CA ALA A 36 17.85 -0.49 28.36
C ALA A 36 16.62 0.40 28.60
N ARG A 37 15.77 0.06 29.58
CA ARG A 37 14.61 0.86 29.97
C ARG A 37 15.07 2.23 30.51
N GLY A 38 14.60 3.31 29.90
CA GLY A 38 14.97 4.68 30.27
C GLY A 38 16.16 5.27 29.50
N MET A 39 16.77 4.50 28.59
CA MET A 39 17.70 5.06 27.62
C MET A 39 16.90 5.76 26.52
N THR A 40 17.13 7.05 26.32
CA THR A 40 16.58 7.83 25.21
C THR A 40 17.74 8.19 24.29
N SER A 41 17.59 7.99 22.98
CA SER A 41 18.43 8.69 22.02
C SER A 41 17.99 10.14 21.99
N ASP A 42 18.94 11.08 22.00
CA ASP A 42 18.69 12.52 21.90
C ASP A 42 17.76 12.81 20.70
N GLU A 43 16.60 13.42 20.98
CA GLU A 43 15.45 13.57 20.06
C GLU A 43 15.70 14.69 19.03
N ALA A 44 16.63 14.46 18.12
CA ALA A 44 17.04 15.46 17.13
C ALA A 44 16.66 15.12 15.68
N TYR A 45 15.60 14.34 15.39
CA TYR A 45 15.10 14.13 14.01
C TYR A 45 13.59 13.77 13.97
N ASP A 46 12.70 14.76 13.87
CA ASP A 46 11.23 14.60 13.85
C ASP A 46 10.65 14.29 12.44
N ASP A 47 11.34 14.71 11.36
CA ASP A 47 10.83 14.51 9.99
C ASP A 47 10.85 13.03 9.54
N GLU A 48 11.84 12.26 9.99
CA GLU A 48 11.96 10.82 9.66
C GLU A 48 10.83 10.00 10.35
N ASP A 49 10.30 10.50 11.47
CA ASP A 49 9.20 9.89 12.21
C ASP A 49 7.83 10.10 11.51
N VAL A 50 7.64 11.23 10.80
CA VAL A 50 6.38 11.50 10.08
C VAL A 50 6.21 10.55 8.91
N ASP A 51 7.23 10.39 8.07
CA ASP A 51 7.18 9.48 6.92
C ASP A 51 7.01 8.02 7.37
N ALA A 52 7.72 7.61 8.42
CA ALA A 52 7.57 6.30 9.02
C ALA A 52 6.14 6.05 9.54
N ARG A 53 5.53 7.05 10.18
CA ARG A 53 4.14 6.98 10.67
C ARG A 53 3.12 6.93 9.53
N LEU A 54 3.34 7.68 8.45
CA LEU A 54 2.49 7.65 7.26
C LEU A 54 2.57 6.29 6.57
N ALA A 55 3.77 5.75 6.38
CA ALA A 55 3.99 4.41 5.83
C ALA A 55 3.35 3.34 6.71
N ALA A 56 3.45 3.47 8.04
CA ALA A 56 2.80 2.56 8.97
C ALA A 56 1.27 2.60 8.85
N THR A 57 0.68 3.80 8.84
CA THR A 57 -0.76 3.99 8.67
C THR A 57 -1.24 3.41 7.34
N ARG A 58 -0.48 3.63 6.25
CA ARG A 58 -0.80 3.10 4.92
C ARG A 58 -0.70 1.58 4.87
N GLY A 59 0.31 1.00 5.52
CA GLY A 59 0.46 -0.44 5.72
C GLY A 59 -0.74 -1.05 6.44
N GLU A 60 -1.16 -0.46 7.57
CA GLU A 60 -2.33 -0.89 8.34
C GLU A 60 -3.62 -0.83 7.51
N GLN A 61 -3.87 0.28 6.81
CA GLN A 61 -5.07 0.40 5.97
C GLN A 61 -5.08 -0.60 4.81
N THR A 62 -3.90 -0.97 4.30
CA THR A 62 -3.77 -1.98 3.24
C THR A 62 -4.02 -3.39 3.81
N GLU A 63 -3.49 -3.71 4.99
CA GLU A 63 -3.75 -4.97 5.70
C GLU A 63 -5.24 -5.19 5.89
N LEU A 64 -5.97 -4.18 6.39
CA LEU A 64 -7.43 -4.27 6.57
C LEU A 64 -8.17 -4.61 5.26
N CYS A 65 -7.74 -4.05 4.14
CA CYS A 65 -8.34 -4.37 2.84
C CYS A 65 -8.02 -5.80 2.39
N ILE A 66 -6.80 -6.28 2.69
CA ILE A 66 -6.38 -7.64 2.35
C ILE A 66 -7.12 -8.66 3.21
N ASP A 67 -7.31 -8.39 4.50
CA ASP A 67 -8.01 -9.27 5.44
C ASP A 67 -9.48 -9.54 5.09
N GLU A 68 -10.14 -8.59 4.41
CA GLU A 68 -11.50 -8.75 3.88
C GLU A 68 -11.58 -9.75 2.72
N LEU A 69 -10.45 -10.13 2.09
CA LEU A 69 -10.43 -11.03 0.95
C LEU A 69 -10.54 -12.52 1.36
N PRO A 70 -11.08 -13.38 0.48
CA PRO A 70 -10.97 -14.83 0.61
C PRO A 70 -9.53 -15.28 0.83
N TRP A 71 -9.34 -16.36 1.60
CA TRP A 71 -8.00 -16.83 1.96
C TRP A 71 -7.13 -17.19 0.75
N GLN A 72 -7.73 -17.65 -0.36
CA GLN A 72 -7.04 -17.95 -1.61
C GLN A 72 -6.37 -16.70 -2.19
N GLN A 73 -7.11 -15.59 -2.20
CA GLN A 73 -6.64 -14.30 -2.71
C GLN A 73 -5.55 -13.72 -1.80
N ARG A 74 -5.72 -13.80 -0.47
CA ARG A 74 -4.69 -13.41 0.50
C ARG A 74 -3.41 -14.21 0.34
N SER A 75 -3.53 -15.53 0.20
CA SER A 75 -2.39 -16.42 -0.06
C SER A 75 -1.71 -16.09 -1.40
N ALA A 76 -2.50 -15.76 -2.42
CA ALA A 76 -2.00 -15.33 -3.73
C ALA A 76 -1.15 -14.06 -3.65
N ILE A 77 -1.65 -13.04 -2.94
CA ILE A 77 -0.92 -11.79 -2.69
C ILE A 77 0.40 -12.07 -1.97
N GLY A 78 0.37 -12.82 -0.86
CA GLY A 78 1.56 -13.10 -0.06
C GLY A 78 2.66 -13.84 -0.83
N VAL A 79 2.30 -14.88 -1.59
CA VAL A 79 3.25 -15.64 -2.42
C VAL A 79 3.82 -14.77 -3.54
N HIS A 80 2.99 -13.97 -4.20
CA HIS A 80 3.43 -13.08 -5.27
C HIS A 80 4.39 -12.01 -4.74
N ALA A 81 4.00 -11.29 -3.69
CA ALA A 81 4.81 -10.25 -3.06
C ALA A 81 6.14 -10.81 -2.51
N GLY A 82 6.11 -11.98 -1.88
CA GLY A 82 7.30 -12.65 -1.38
C GLY A 82 8.29 -13.04 -2.48
N ASN A 83 7.79 -13.62 -3.57
CA ASN A 83 8.63 -13.99 -4.73
C ASN A 83 9.20 -12.75 -5.43
N LYS A 84 8.40 -11.69 -5.53
CA LYS A 84 8.83 -10.41 -6.12
C LYS A 84 9.91 -9.74 -5.26
N ALA A 85 9.75 -9.71 -3.95
CA ALA A 85 10.75 -9.20 -3.02
C ALA A 85 12.05 -10.03 -3.01
N ALA A 86 11.95 -11.35 -3.19
CA ALA A 86 13.10 -12.24 -3.28
C ALA A 86 13.82 -12.18 -4.64
N GLY A 87 13.17 -11.65 -5.69
CA GLY A 87 13.66 -11.72 -7.07
C GLY A 87 13.70 -13.14 -7.65
N ALA A 88 13.09 -14.11 -6.97
CA ALA A 88 13.12 -15.53 -7.32
C ALA A 88 11.82 -16.24 -6.88
N ARG A 89 11.53 -17.40 -7.48
CA ARG A 89 10.36 -18.23 -7.11
C ARG A 89 10.70 -19.09 -5.89
N VAL A 90 10.61 -18.50 -4.70
CA VAL A 90 10.92 -19.15 -3.41
C VAL A 90 9.68 -19.72 -2.74
N PHE A 91 8.56 -18.99 -2.83
CA PHE A 91 7.29 -19.34 -2.22
C PHE A 91 6.34 -19.96 -3.24
N SER A 92 5.62 -20.99 -2.80
CA SER A 92 4.57 -21.65 -3.57
C SER A 92 3.41 -22.02 -2.64
N ASN A 93 2.22 -22.14 -3.21
CA ASN A 93 1.05 -22.63 -2.50
C ASN A 93 0.79 -24.08 -2.92
N PRO A 94 0.92 -25.08 -2.02
CA PRO A 94 0.70 -26.48 -2.38
C PRO A 94 -0.77 -26.83 -2.62
N ARG A 95 -1.72 -25.94 -2.24
CA ARG A 95 -3.16 -26.17 -2.36
C ARG A 95 -3.76 -25.68 -3.69
N LEU A 96 -3.03 -24.88 -4.46
CA LEU A 96 -3.46 -24.30 -5.73
C LEU A 96 -2.41 -24.60 -6.80
N THR A 97 -2.85 -24.90 -8.03
CA THR A 97 -1.91 -24.97 -9.14
C THR A 97 -1.33 -23.59 -9.45
N PRO A 98 -0.18 -23.48 -10.15
CA PRO A 98 0.38 -22.19 -10.53
C PRO A 98 -0.59 -21.29 -11.30
N GLU A 99 -1.44 -21.88 -12.13
CA GLU A 99 -2.46 -21.20 -12.93
C GLU A 99 -3.58 -20.66 -12.03
N GLN A 100 -4.05 -21.47 -11.09
CA GLN A 100 -5.05 -21.06 -10.10
C GLN A 100 -4.52 -19.98 -9.18
N GLN A 101 -3.24 -20.06 -8.79
CA GLN A 101 -2.56 -19.04 -8.00
C GLN A 101 -2.50 -17.70 -8.75
N HIS A 102 -2.19 -17.73 -10.05
CA HIS A 102 -2.18 -16.54 -10.88
C HIS A 102 -3.58 -15.95 -11.06
N ALA A 103 -4.58 -16.79 -11.32
CA ALA A 103 -5.98 -16.36 -11.43
C ALA A 103 -6.46 -15.70 -10.12
N ALA A 104 -6.22 -16.35 -8.97
CA ALA A 104 -6.54 -15.81 -7.66
C ALA A 104 -5.84 -14.47 -7.40
N TYR A 105 -4.59 -14.29 -7.87
CA TYR A 105 -3.90 -13.01 -7.77
C TYR A 105 -4.55 -11.90 -8.60
N GLN A 106 -4.96 -12.19 -9.84
CA GLN A 106 -5.65 -11.20 -10.69
C GLN A 106 -7.01 -10.83 -10.11
N GLU A 107 -7.76 -11.80 -9.60
CA GLU A 107 -9.02 -11.58 -8.89
C GLU A 107 -8.81 -10.73 -7.63
N ALA A 108 -7.76 -11.01 -6.87
CA ALA A 108 -7.42 -10.25 -5.67
C ALA A 108 -7.17 -8.76 -5.99
N LYS A 109 -6.41 -8.45 -7.05
CA LYS A 109 -6.20 -7.05 -7.48
C LYS A 109 -7.51 -6.36 -7.87
N ALA A 110 -8.38 -7.06 -8.59
CA ALA A 110 -9.68 -6.53 -8.98
C ALA A 110 -10.59 -6.27 -7.77
N ALA A 111 -10.56 -7.15 -6.77
CA ALA A 111 -11.34 -7.04 -5.53
C ALA A 111 -10.78 -5.96 -4.57
N LEU A 112 -9.46 -5.78 -4.52
CA LEU A 112 -8.80 -4.76 -3.69
C LEU A 112 -9.08 -3.35 -4.19
N LEU A 113 -9.08 -3.13 -5.50
CA LEU A 113 -9.13 -1.78 -6.08
C LEU A 113 -10.29 -0.91 -5.55
N PRO A 114 -11.55 -1.39 -5.46
CA PRO A 114 -12.64 -0.62 -4.85
C PRO A 114 -12.39 -0.28 -3.37
N ALA A 115 -11.85 -1.20 -2.57
CA ALA A 115 -11.58 -0.98 -1.15
C ALA A 115 -10.48 0.07 -0.95
N LEU A 116 -9.41 -0.03 -1.72
CA LEU A 116 -8.30 0.92 -1.70
C LEU A 116 -8.73 2.33 -2.12
N ARG A 117 -9.63 2.45 -3.09
CA ARG A 117 -10.23 3.74 -3.50
C ARG A 117 -11.06 4.38 -2.40
N ARG A 118 -11.91 3.60 -1.72
CA ARG A 118 -12.73 4.12 -0.61
C ARG A 118 -11.88 4.70 0.52
N ARG A 119 -10.67 4.17 0.71
CA ARG A 119 -9.68 4.64 1.70
C ARG A 119 -8.69 5.67 1.15
N ALA A 120 -8.89 6.16 -0.08
CA ALA A 120 -8.01 7.11 -0.77
C ALA A 120 -6.53 6.66 -0.90
N LEU A 121 -6.27 5.35 -0.90
CA LEU A 121 -4.92 4.78 -1.05
C LEU A 121 -4.46 4.68 -2.51
N VAL A 122 -5.40 4.72 -3.44
CA VAL A 122 -5.17 4.70 -4.89
C VAL A 122 -5.92 5.86 -5.50
N THR A 123 -5.22 6.71 -6.26
CA THR A 123 -5.84 7.84 -6.93
C THR A 123 -6.59 7.33 -8.15
N ALA A 124 -7.86 7.72 -8.31
CA ALA A 124 -8.54 7.50 -9.58
C ALA A 124 -7.72 8.13 -10.72
N PRO A 125 -7.68 7.54 -11.93
CA PRO A 125 -7.04 8.20 -13.06
C PRO A 125 -7.65 9.59 -13.18
N GLN A 126 -6.82 10.61 -12.98
CA GLN A 126 -7.26 11.98 -12.93
C GLN A 126 -7.82 12.29 -14.31
N VAL A 127 -9.12 12.53 -14.42
CA VAL A 127 -9.69 13.09 -15.64
C VAL A 127 -8.99 14.43 -15.79
N ARG A 128 -8.07 14.52 -16.76
CA ARG A 128 -7.37 15.77 -17.06
C ARG A 128 -8.45 16.82 -17.34
N HIS A 129 -8.73 17.68 -16.38
CA HIS A 129 -9.63 18.82 -16.57
C HIS A 129 -8.92 19.82 -17.49
N ALA A 130 -8.96 19.57 -18.79
CA ALA A 130 -8.44 20.46 -19.82
C ALA A 130 -9.30 21.74 -19.98
N ASP A 131 -10.47 21.83 -19.32
CA ASP A 131 -11.45 22.91 -19.55
C ASP A 131 -11.68 23.83 -18.34
N ARG A 132 -10.60 24.37 -17.77
CA ARG A 132 -10.73 25.58 -16.94
C ARG A 132 -9.75 26.67 -17.32
N ALA A 133 -9.57 26.88 -18.62
CA ALA A 133 -9.15 28.20 -19.10
C ALA A 133 -10.35 29.16 -18.92
N LYS A 134 -10.40 29.86 -17.78
CA LYS A 134 -11.21 31.06 -17.65
C LYS A 134 -10.71 32.05 -18.72
N PRO A 135 -11.53 32.51 -19.68
CA PRO A 135 -11.11 33.61 -20.54
C PRO A 135 -10.96 34.84 -19.62
N CYS A 136 -9.73 35.27 -19.41
CA CYS A 136 -9.45 36.57 -18.81
C CYS A 136 -9.98 37.61 -19.79
N GLY A 137 -11.19 38.09 -19.54
CA GLY A 137 -11.85 39.09 -20.38
C GLY A 137 -10.99 40.35 -20.43
N ALA A 138 -10.48 40.66 -21.62
CA ALA A 138 -9.90 41.95 -21.94
C ALA A 138 -10.93 43.05 -21.61
N ARG A 139 -10.69 43.81 -20.54
CA ARG A 139 -11.38 45.11 -20.37
C ARG A 139 -10.61 46.12 -21.18
N GLY A 140 -11.31 46.67 -22.14
CA GLY A 140 -10.78 47.49 -23.21
C GLY A 140 -10.09 48.76 -22.72
N ALA A 141 -9.12 49.17 -23.53
CA ALA A 141 -8.68 50.54 -23.60
C ALA A 141 -9.89 51.42 -23.99
N SER A 142 -10.07 52.54 -23.29
CA SER A 142 -10.90 53.64 -23.77
C SER A 142 -10.34 54.96 -23.24
N ALA A 143 -9.97 55.78 -24.23
CA ALA A 143 -9.80 57.24 -24.30
C ALA A 143 -8.93 57.96 -23.26
#